data_AF-A0A7L4XUP5-F1
#
_entry.id   AF-A0A7L4XUP5-F1
#
_cell.length_a   1.000
_cell.length_b   1.000
_cell.length_c   1.000
_cell.angle_alpha   90.00
_cell.angle_beta   90.00
_cell.angle_gamma   90.00
#
_symmetry.space_group_name_H-M   'P 1'
#
loop_
_entity.id
_entity.type
_entity.pdbx_description
1 polymer ?
#
loop_
_entity_poly.entity_id
_entity_poly.type
_entity_poly.pdbx_seq_one_letter_code
_entity_poly.pdbx_strand_id
1 'polypeptide(L)' 'MRCPRGLWWNFIARTDAEIRQAREDWAAASDRFGAVTGYPGDRLPAPELPTVPLKPRGRVR' A
#
# COMPACT_ATOMS: atom_id res chain seq x y z
N MET A 1 19.77 12.49 4.52
CA MET A 1 19.51 11.13 3.97
C MET A 1 18.13 11.12 3.33
N ARG A 2 18.04 11.02 1.99
CA ARG A 2 16.75 10.94 1.29
C ARG A 2 16.39 9.45 1.18
N CYS A 3 15.63 8.91 2.14
CA CYS A 3 15.09 7.56 1.99
C CYS A 3 14.19 7.55 0.75
N PRO A 4 14.40 6.62 -0.19
CA PRO A 4 13.53 6.49 -1.34
C PRO A 4 12.10 6.16 -0.89
N ARG A 5 11.09 6.84 -1.43
CA ARG A 5 9.69 6.49 -1.19
C ARG A 5 9.28 5.40 -2.18
N GLY A 6 8.88 4.25 -1.66
CA GLY A 6 8.27 3.18 -2.45
C GLY A 6 6.82 3.55 -2.74
N LEU A 7 6.38 3.32 -3.98
CA LEU A 7 4.96 3.31 -4.34
C LEU A 7 4.62 1.93 -4.89
N TRP A 8 3.60 1.31 -4.32
CA TRP A 8 3.01 0.09 -4.84
C TRP A 8 1.51 0.13 -4.64
N TRP A 9 0.75 -0.11 -5.70
CA TRP A 9 -0.69 0.12 -5.71
C TRP A 9 -1.01 1.55 -5.20
N ASN A 10 -1.87 1.65 -4.19
CA ASN A 10 -2.29 2.85 -3.49
C ASN A 10 -1.50 3.09 -2.18
N PHE A 11 -0.43 2.34 -1.94
CA PHE A 11 0.40 2.46 -0.74
C PHE A 11 1.70 3.22 -1.03
N ILE A 12 1.93 4.29 -0.26
CA ILE A 12 3.16 5.08 -0.28
C ILE A 12 3.82 4.94 1.08
N ALA A 13 5.07 4.48 1.10
CA ALA A 13 5.83 4.38 2.33
C ALA A 13 7.33 4.61 2.11
N ARG A 14 8.09 4.69 3.20
CA ARG A 14 9.55 4.87 3.18
C ARG A 14 10.30 3.54 3.11
N THR A 15 9.65 2.43 3.48
CA THR A 15 10.22 1.09 3.46
C THR A 15 9.24 0.07 2.85
N ASP A 16 9.75 -1.08 2.39
CA ASP A 16 8.92 -2.19 1.92
C ASP A 16 8.09 -2.81 3.07
N ALA A 17 8.65 -2.83 4.28
CA ALA A 17 7.98 -3.33 5.47
C ALA A 17 6.71 -2.51 5.81
N GLU A 18 6.77 -1.19 5.69
CA GLU A 18 5.60 -0.32 5.87
C GLU A 18 4.52 -0.61 4.81
N ILE A 19 4.91 -0.97 3.58
CA ILE A 19 3.97 -1.35 2.51
C ILE A 19 3.35 -2.73 2.77
N ARG A 20 4.14 -3.72 3.26
CA ARG A 20 3.61 -5.02 3.70
C ARG A 20 2.56 -4.86 4.79
N GLN A 21 2.88 -4.10 5.83
CA GLN A 21 1.94 -3.84 6.92
C GLN A 21 0.67 -3.18 6.41
N ALA A 22 0.79 -2.16 5.55
CA ALA A 22 -0.38 -1.48 4.99
C ALA A 22 -1.26 -2.41 4.13
N ARG A 23 -0.66 -3.38 3.42
CA ARG A 23 -1.41 -4.42 2.69
C ARG A 23 -2.16 -5.35 3.64
N GLU A 24 -1.50 -5.83 4.69
CA GLU A 24 -2.10 -6.71 5.70
C GLU A 24 -3.25 -6.00 6.42
N ASP A 25 -3.03 -4.77 6.86
CA ASP A 25 -4.05 -3.91 7.47
C ASP A 25 -5.27 -3.72 6.52
N TRP A 26 -5.03 -3.58 5.21
CA TRP A 26 -6.09 -3.42 4.22
C TRP A 26 -6.90 -4.70 4.03
N ALA A 27 -6.21 -5.84 3.96
CA ALA A 27 -6.81 -7.16 3.83
C ALA A 27 -7.60 -7.58 5.08
N ALA A 28 -7.09 -7.23 6.27
CA ALA A 28 -7.75 -7.49 7.56
C ALA A 28 -8.93 -6.56 7.85
N ALA A 29 -9.24 -5.64 6.94
CA ALA A 29 -10.23 -4.59 7.14
C ALA A 29 -10.01 -3.77 8.42
N SER A 30 -8.75 -3.47 8.74
CA SER A 30 -8.35 -2.69 9.91
C SER A 30 -9.01 -1.31 9.91
N ASP A 31 -9.33 -0.82 11.12
CA ASP A 31 -9.91 0.51 11.39
C ASP A 31 -9.11 1.65 10.73
N ARG A 32 -7.81 1.45 10.50
CA ARG A 32 -6.93 2.40 9.82
C ARG A 32 -7.47 2.88 8.47
N PHE A 33 -8.16 2.02 7.73
CA PHE A 33 -8.71 2.34 6.40
C PHE A 33 -10.21 2.65 6.42
N GLY A 34 -10.88 2.40 7.55
CA GLY A 34 -12.31 2.55 7.69
C GLY A 34 -13.11 1.62 6.77
N ALA A 35 -14.42 1.87 6.72
CA ALA A 35 -15.37 1.22 5.82
C ALA A 35 -16.05 2.28 4.95
N VAL A 36 -16.15 2.01 3.64
CA VAL A 36 -16.88 2.87 2.72
C VAL A 36 -18.35 2.46 2.74
N THR A 37 -19.18 3.24 3.44
CA THR A 37 -20.63 3.05 3.46
C THR A 37 -21.28 3.70 2.24
N GLY A 38 -22.15 2.98 1.52
CA GLY A 38 -22.91 3.52 0.38
C GLY A 38 -22.41 3.11 -1.00
N TYR A 39 -21.36 2.27 -1.08
CA TYR A 39 -20.94 1.63 -2.33
C TYR A 39 -21.39 0.16 -2.34
N PRO A 40 -22.21 -0.28 -3.32
CA PRO A 40 -22.70 -1.66 -3.40
C PRO A 40 -21.66 -2.60 -4.03
N GLY A 41 -20.45 -2.63 -3.46
CA GLY A 41 -19.36 -3.47 -3.95
C GLY A 41 -18.38 -3.83 -2.85
N ASP A 42 -17.78 -5.01 -3.00
CA ASP A 42 -16.80 -5.51 -2.05
C ASP A 42 -15.50 -4.72 -2.09
N ARG A 43 -14.76 -4.78 -0.98
CA ARG A 43 -13.43 -4.19 -0.88
C ARG A 43 -12.51 -4.80 -1.93
N LEU A 44 -11.87 -3.96 -2.74
CA LEU A 44 -10.88 -4.42 -3.73
C LEU A 44 -9.73 -5.14 -3.02
N PRO A 45 -9.45 -6.43 -3.33
CA PRO A 45 -8.35 -7.15 -2.70
C PRO A 45 -7.01 -6.53 -3.15
N ALA A 46 -6.12 -6.30 -2.19
CA ALA A 46 -4.76 -5.88 -2.52
C ALA A 46 -4.00 -7.09 -3.13
N PRO A 47 -3.32 -6.91 -4.28
CA PRO A 47 -2.60 -8.00 -4.93
C PRO A 47 -1.44 -8.50 -4.07
N GLU A 48 -0.88 -9.66 -4.40
CA GLU A 48 0.32 -10.15 -3.71
C GLU A 48 1.51 -9.20 -3.93
N LEU A 49 2.26 -8.99 -2.86
CA LEU A 49 3.48 -8.17 -2.95
C LEU A 49 4.55 -8.98 -3.69
N PRO A 50 5.22 -8.36 -4.68
CA PRO A 50 6.36 -9.01 -5.29
C PRO A 50 7.45 -9.25 -4.23
N THR A 51 8.09 -10.41 -4.27
CA THR A 51 9.22 -10.77 -3.38
C THR A 51 10.44 -9.86 -3.62
N VAL A 52 10.46 -9.11 -4.72
CA VAL A 52 11.52 -8.15 -5.03
C VAL A 52 11.26 -6.79 -4.38
N PRO A 53 12.32 -6.10 -3.89
CA PRO A 53 12.18 -4.77 -3.31
C PRO A 53 11.51 -3.80 -4.28
N LEU A 54 10.50 -3.08 -3.79
CA LEU A 54 9.76 -2.11 -4.58
C LEU A 54 10.69 -0.98 -5.02
N LYS A 55 10.82 -0.82 -6.35
CA LYS A 55 11.70 0.21 -6.91
C LYS A 55 11.13 1.59 -6.56
N PRO A 56 11.89 2.42 -5.84
CA PRO A 56 11.45 3.76 -5.52
C PRO A 56 11.29 4.57 -6.80
N ARG A 57 10.11 5.16 -7.01
CA ARG A 57 9.92 6.02 -8.18
C ARG A 57 10.58 7.37 -7.91
N GLY A 58 11.70 7.61 -8.58
CA GLY A 58 12.32 8.93 -8.64
C GLY A 58 11.38 9.92 -9.32
N ARG A 59 11.28 11.15 -8.79
CA ARG A 59 10.54 12.23 -9.43
C ARG A 59 11.35 12.70 -10.63
N VAL A 60 10.90 12.41 -11.86
CA VAL A 60 11.42 13.11 -13.05
C VAL A 60 10.86 14.52 -12.99
N ARG A 61 11.75 15.51 -13.04
CA ARG A 61 11.40 16.94 -12.96
C ARG A 61 10.98 17.46 -14.31
#